data_AF-A0A966MHQ9-F1
#
_entry.id   AF-A0A966MHQ9-F1
#
_cell.length_a   1.000
_cell.length_b   1.000
_cell.length_c   1.000
_cell.angle_alpha   90.00
_cell.angle_beta   90.00
_cell.angle_gamma   90.00
#
_symmetry.space_group_name_H-M   'P 1'
#
loop_
_entity.id
_entity.type
_entity.pdbx_description
1 polymer ?
#
loop_
_entity_poly.entity_id
_entity_poly.type
_entity_poly.pdbx_seq_one_letter_code
_entity_poly.pdbx_strand_id
1 'polypeptide(L)' 'MQLQASGGVSALADLDGLTADGVIIGKALYEGRFTVAQALEAVAC' A
#
# COMPACT_ATOMS: atom_id res chain seq x y z
N MET A 1 16.38 9.53 -7.77
CA MET A 1 15.48 9.66 -6.59
C MET A 1 14.46 8.53 -6.67
N GLN A 2 13.96 8.05 -5.53
CA GLN A 2 12.79 7.16 -5.49
C GLN A 2 11.68 7.85 -4.68
N LEU A 3 10.51 8.01 -5.28
CA LEU A 3 9.33 8.62 -4.70
C LEU A 3 8.60 7.59 -3.83
N GLN A 4 8.33 7.94 -2.56
CA GLN A 4 7.55 7.11 -1.66
C GLN A 4 6.26 7.83 -1.27
N ALA A 5 5.12 7.19 -1.53
CA ALA A 5 3.82 7.64 -1.03
C ALA A 5 3.71 7.33 0.47
N SER A 6 3.19 8.28 1.23
CA SER A 6 2.97 8.11 2.67
C SER A 6 1.70 8.85 3.09
N GLY A 7 0.84 8.16 3.85
CA GLY A 7 -0.37 8.73 4.43
C GLY A 7 -1.65 8.03 3.99
N GLY A 8 -2.48 7.63 4.96
CA GLY A 8 -3.89 7.33 4.73
C GLY A 8 -4.24 5.95 4.15
N VAL A 9 -3.28 5.11 3.75
CA VAL A 9 -3.58 3.76 3.22
C VAL A 9 -4.39 2.95 4.23
N SER A 10 -5.60 2.59 3.83
CA SER A 10 -6.65 2.06 4.67
C SER A 10 -7.35 0.84 4.07
N ALA A 11 -7.24 0.64 2.76
CA ALA A 11 -7.74 -0.48 1.97
C ALA A 11 -6.80 -0.80 0.78
N LEU A 12 -6.95 -1.98 0.16
CA LEU A 12 -6.17 -2.37 -1.01
C LEU A 12 -6.41 -1.46 -2.23
N ALA A 13 -7.62 -0.89 -2.35
CA ALA A 13 -7.96 0.05 -3.42
C ALA A 13 -7.14 1.35 -3.37
N ASP A 14 -6.58 1.70 -2.20
CA ASP A 14 -5.70 2.86 -2.07
C ASP A 14 -4.32 2.62 -2.74
N LEU A 15 -4.02 1.38 -3.13
CA LEU A 15 -2.79 1.00 -3.83
C LEU A 15 -2.91 1.11 -5.36
N ASP A 16 -4.15 1.18 -5.87
CA ASP A 16 -4.42 1.24 -7.31
C ASP A 16 -3.95 2.57 -7.91
N GLY A 17 -3.30 2.50 -9.07
CA GLY A 17 -2.83 3.68 -9.80
C GLY A 17 -1.79 4.56 -9.08
N LEU A 18 -1.15 4.08 -8.01
CA LEU A 18 -0.08 4.81 -7.32
C LEU A 18 1.08 5.10 -8.29
N THR A 19 1.43 6.38 -8.44
CA THR A 19 2.54 6.84 -9.30
C THR A 19 3.88 6.95 -8.56
N ALA A 20 3.97 6.35 -7.38
CA ALA A 20 5.17 6.31 -6.53
C ALA A 20 5.94 5.00 -6.73
N ASP A 21 7.25 5.04 -6.48
CA ASP A 21 8.11 3.85 -6.52
C ASP A 21 7.87 2.92 -5.31
N GLY A 22 7.24 3.43 -4.25
CA GLY A 22 6.83 2.65 -3.09
C GLY A 22 5.80 3.36 -2.23
N VAL A 23 5.23 2.63 -1.27
CA VAL A 23 4.21 3.15 -0.34
C VAL A 23 4.47 2.66 1.08
N ILE A 24 4.28 3.54 2.06
CA ILE A 24 4.41 3.23 3.48
C ILE A 24 3.04 2.92 4.07
N ILE A 25 2.87 1.69 4.56
CA ILE A 25 1.61 1.22 5.16
C ILE A 25 1.86 0.94 6.65
N GLY A 26 1.11 1.63 7.52
CA GLY A 26 1.19 1.47 8.98
C GLY A 26 -0.09 0.87 9.54
N LYS A 27 -0.99 1.75 10.02
CA LYS A 27 -2.21 1.39 10.77
C LYS A 27 -3.01 0.24 10.15
N ALA A 28 -3.19 0.21 8.84
CA ALA A 28 -3.97 -0.85 8.17
C ALA A 28 -3.38 -2.26 8.36
N LEU A 29 -2.05 -2.40 8.40
CA LEU A 29 -1.39 -3.67 8.69
C LEU A 29 -1.53 -4.05 10.17
N TYR A 30 -1.34 -3.08 11.08
CA TYR A 30 -1.48 -3.32 12.52
C TYR A 30 -2.91 -3.66 12.95
N GLU A 31 -3.91 -3.08 12.28
CA GLU A 31 -5.34 -3.39 12.49
C GLU A 31 -5.80 -4.64 11.72
N GLY A 32 -4.91 -5.28 10.95
CA GLY A 32 -5.23 -6.51 10.22
C GLY A 32 -6.24 -6.35 9.09
N ARG A 33 -6.36 -5.14 8.50
CA ARG A 33 -7.32 -4.86 7.42
C ARG A 33 -6.98 -5.62 6.14
N PHE A 34 -5.69 -5.82 5.90
CA PHE A 34 -5.13 -6.69 4.88
C PHE A 34 -3.70 -7.07 5.28
N THR A 35 -3.14 -8.07 4.64
CA THR A 35 -1.77 -8.55 4.86
C THR A 35 -0.79 -7.93 3.87
N VAL A 36 0.50 -7.98 4.19
CA VAL A 36 1.56 -7.59 3.26
C VAL A 36 1.48 -8.38 1.94
N ALA A 37 1.14 -9.67 2.01
CA ALA A 37 0.97 -10.50 0.81
C ALA A 37 -0.15 -10.00 -0.10
N GLN A 38 -1.31 -9.66 0.46
CA GLN A 38 -2.43 -9.07 -0.29
C GLN A 38 -2.08 -7.70 -0.89
N ALA A 39 -1.29 -6.89 -0.18
CA ALA A 39 -0.83 -5.61 -0.70
C ALA A 39 0.12 -5.79 -1.90
N LEU A 40 1.02 -6.77 -1.85
CA LEU A 40 1.91 -7.11 -2.96
C LEU A 40 1.14 -7.68 -4.16
N GLU A 41 0.13 -8.52 -3.90
CA GLU A 41 -0.75 -9.07 -4.94
C GLU A 41 -1.56 -7.97 -5.63
N ALA A 42 -2.07 -6.99 -4.86
CA ALA A 42 -2.86 -5.88 -5.41
C ALA A 42 -2.09 -4.96 -6.38
N VAL A 43 -0.75 -4.96 -6.30
CA VAL A 43 0.12 -4.16 -7.19
C VAL A 43 0.93 -5.04 -8.16
N ALA A 44 0.75 -6.36 -8.11
CA ALA A 44 1.37 -7.28 -9.06
C ALA A 44 0.66 -7.13 -10.41
N CYS A 45 1.42 -6.87 -11.47
CA CYS A 45 0.94 -6.96 -12.85
C CYS A 45 0.64 -8.41 -13.26
#